data_AF-A0A7Y4KID3-F1
#
_entry.id   AF-A0A7Y4KID3-F1
#
_cell.length_a   1.000
_cell.length_b   1.000
_cell.length_c   1.000
_cell.angle_alpha   90.00
_cell.angle_beta   90.00
_cell.angle_gamma   90.00
#
_symmetry.space_group_name_H-M   'P 1'
#
loop_
_entity.id
_entity.type
_entity.pdbx_description
1 polymer ?
#
loop_
_entity_poly.entity_id
_entity_poly.type
_entity_poly.pdbx_seq_one_letter_code
_entity_poly.pdbx_strand_id
1 'polypeptide(L)'
;MDASETISLIAACVGGGAGLTGIVVFGIQRTIDSYLKNHLDKELEHYKFQLQLAFSTRLEELKTSLNAQSSKELEKLKSTLSSDNDLVRHELQKQIIKAQLSTTKSHEIIYKIARRIRLAQGRAADLIRLQPIISYEGFSREEMRKVLQSENSPRLETEEVLRIFNLDRDEAVIKIHAIKNRNRIALAYKYCERARGSIALNRVLLGPGLYEQSMSVMKAITSIIMAHEYKDTTNVVGRAIRLEEESERIDEMIQGLEDNMRSELLSDTVARPAD
;
A
#
# COMPACT_ATOMS: atom_id res chain seq x y z
N MET A 1 79.68 -39.38 39.97
CA MET A 1 80.55 -39.54 41.15
C MET A 1 79.64 -39.95 42.28
N ASP A 2 79.69 -41.25 42.59
CA ASP A 2 78.65 -41.97 43.29
C ASP A 2 78.65 -41.66 44.79
N ALA A 3 77.56 -41.04 45.26
CA ALA A 3 77.27 -40.83 46.68
C ALA A 3 77.01 -42.15 47.45
N SER A 4 77.05 -43.29 46.75
CA SER A 4 76.89 -44.63 47.33
C SER A 4 78.16 -45.16 48.00
N GLU A 5 79.35 -44.70 47.59
CA GLU A 5 80.61 -45.28 48.09
C GLU A 5 81.07 -44.65 49.42
N THR A 6 80.74 -43.38 49.66
CA THR A 6 81.10 -42.68 50.91
C THR A 6 80.26 -43.09 52.12
N ILE A 7 79.06 -43.64 51.90
CA ILE A 7 78.17 -44.11 52.98
C ILE A 7 78.66 -45.44 53.56
N SER A 8 79.32 -46.28 52.75
CA SER A 8 79.83 -47.59 53.19
C SER A 8 81.05 -47.50 54.12
N LEU A 9 81.84 -46.43 54.01
CA LEU A 9 83.07 -46.25 54.80
C LEU A 9 82.81 -45.78 56.24
N ILE A 10 81.65 -45.19 56.50
CA ILE A 10 81.27 -44.72 57.86
C ILE A 10 80.67 -45.86 58.70
N ALA A 11 80.17 -46.92 58.06
CA ALA A 11 79.58 -48.07 58.75
C ALA A 11 80.60 -49.02 59.41
N ALA A 12 81.90 -48.95 59.05
CA ALA A 12 82.91 -49.91 59.50
C ALA A 12 83.67 -49.52 60.80
N CYS A 13 83.48 -48.31 61.34
CA CYS A 13 84.28 -47.82 62.49
C CYS A 13 83.52 -47.65 63.82
N VAL A 14 82.28 -48.12 63.94
CA VAL A 14 81.50 -47.95 65.19
C VAL A 14 81.51 -49.23 66.03
N GLY A 15 82.71 -49.64 66.44
CA GLY A 15 82.95 -50.62 67.49
C GLY A 15 83.40 -49.92 68.77
N GLY A 16 82.46 -49.50 69.62
CA GLY A 16 82.74 -48.99 70.97
C GLY A 16 82.38 -47.51 71.17
N GLY A 17 81.20 -47.23 71.73
CA GLY A 17 80.81 -45.87 72.14
C GLY A 17 79.31 -45.61 72.08
N ALA A 18 78.50 -46.40 72.77
CA ALA A 18 77.04 -46.39 72.66
C ALA A 18 76.30 -45.20 73.33
N GLY A 19 77.00 -44.17 73.84
CA GLY A 19 76.38 -43.05 74.57
C GLY A 19 76.46 -41.67 73.89
N LEU A 20 77.52 -41.37 73.15
CA LEU A 20 77.77 -40.03 72.57
C LEU A 20 77.49 -39.94 71.07
N THR A 21 77.55 -41.05 70.34
CA THR A 21 77.20 -41.11 68.91
C THR A 21 75.71 -40.89 68.67
N GLY A 22 74.84 -41.34 69.59
CA GLY A 22 73.40 -41.12 69.51
C GLY A 22 72.99 -39.64 69.58
N ILE A 23 73.67 -38.82 70.39
CA ILE A 23 73.35 -37.39 70.54
C ILE A 23 73.78 -36.60 69.30
N VAL A 24 74.95 -36.92 68.72
CA VAL A 24 75.45 -36.25 67.51
C VAL A 24 74.64 -36.67 66.29
N VAL A 25 74.30 -37.95 66.14
CA VAL A 25 73.44 -38.44 65.06
C VAL A 25 72.04 -37.85 65.17
N PHE A 26 71.45 -37.79 66.37
CA PHE A 26 70.12 -37.19 66.57
C PHE A 26 70.13 -35.67 66.35
N GLY A 27 71.20 -34.97 66.73
CA GLY A 27 71.37 -33.54 66.47
C GLY A 27 71.51 -33.23 64.97
N ILE A 28 72.34 -33.99 64.25
CA ILE A 28 72.52 -33.86 62.80
C ILE A 28 71.24 -34.26 62.06
N GLN A 29 70.55 -35.30 62.49
CA GLN A 29 69.29 -35.73 61.87
C GLN A 29 68.19 -34.69 62.12
N ARG A 30 68.15 -34.07 63.30
CA ARG A 30 67.19 -32.99 63.59
C ARG A 30 67.49 -31.70 62.84
N THR A 31 68.76 -31.35 62.60
CA THR A 31 69.11 -30.19 61.78
C THR A 31 68.89 -30.45 60.30
N ILE A 32 69.18 -31.66 59.82
CA ILE A 32 68.86 -32.10 58.45
C ILE A 32 67.35 -32.13 58.25
N ASP A 33 66.56 -32.69 59.17
CA ASP A 33 65.10 -32.72 59.10
C ASP A 33 64.51 -31.31 59.19
N SER A 34 65.04 -30.44 60.06
CA SER A 34 64.58 -29.05 60.15
C SER A 34 64.96 -28.24 58.92
N TYR A 35 66.13 -28.48 58.32
CA TYR A 35 66.59 -27.79 57.12
C TYR A 35 65.81 -28.29 55.89
N LEU A 36 65.66 -29.59 55.72
CA LEU A 36 64.83 -30.20 54.68
C LEU A 36 63.40 -29.71 54.81
N LYS A 37 62.78 -29.79 56.00
CA LYS A 37 61.41 -29.35 56.20
C LYS A 37 61.24 -27.86 55.92
N ASN A 38 62.11 -26.99 56.43
CA ASN A 38 61.99 -25.55 56.17
C ASN A 38 62.28 -25.18 54.71
N HIS A 39 63.22 -25.85 54.03
CA HIS A 39 63.56 -25.55 52.63
C HIS A 39 62.53 -26.14 51.66
N LEU A 40 62.09 -27.39 51.88
CA LEU A 40 61.01 -28.01 51.11
C LEU A 40 59.68 -27.31 51.35
N ASP A 41 59.32 -26.95 52.59
CA ASP A 41 58.07 -26.23 52.86
C ASP A 41 58.10 -24.85 52.19
N LYS A 42 59.23 -24.13 52.24
CA LYS A 42 59.38 -22.83 51.59
C LYS A 42 59.34 -22.93 50.06
N GLU A 43 59.96 -23.94 49.47
CA GLU A 43 59.87 -24.20 48.04
C GLU A 43 58.46 -24.62 47.64
N LEU A 44 57.81 -25.48 48.42
CA LEU A 44 56.44 -25.92 48.19
C LEU A 44 55.45 -24.76 48.28
N GLU A 45 55.61 -23.87 49.26
CA GLU A 45 54.84 -22.63 49.37
C GLU A 45 55.10 -21.69 48.20
N HIS A 46 56.37 -21.56 47.76
CA HIS A 46 56.70 -20.75 46.60
C HIS A 46 56.07 -21.31 45.31
N TYR A 47 56.13 -22.62 45.09
CA TYR A 47 55.47 -23.28 43.96
C TYR A 47 53.95 -23.19 44.03
N LYS A 48 53.35 -23.35 45.22
CA LYS A 48 51.90 -23.15 45.41
C LYS A 48 51.49 -21.72 45.07
N PHE A 49 52.25 -20.74 45.54
CA PHE A 49 52.02 -19.34 45.25
C PHE A 49 52.17 -19.04 43.75
N GLN A 50 53.24 -19.52 43.11
CA GLN A 50 53.45 -19.36 41.67
C GLN A 50 52.33 -20.04 40.85
N LEU A 51 51.89 -21.23 41.27
CA LEU A 51 50.80 -21.94 40.61
C LEU A 51 49.47 -21.21 40.77
N GLN A 52 49.17 -20.70 41.98
CA GLN A 52 47.98 -19.89 42.22
C GLN A 52 48.00 -18.60 41.39
N LEU A 53 49.14 -17.92 41.33
CA LEU A 53 49.32 -16.71 40.51
C LEU A 53 49.11 -17.03 39.02
N ALA A 54 49.73 -18.10 38.51
CA ALA A 54 49.59 -18.53 37.13
C ALA A 54 48.14 -18.97 36.80
N PHE A 55 47.43 -19.52 37.77
CA PHE A 55 46.03 -19.89 37.62
C PHE A 55 45.12 -18.67 37.64
N SER A 56 45.34 -17.70 38.54
CA SER A 56 44.56 -16.46 38.56
C SER A 56 44.77 -15.63 37.30
N THR A 57 46.00 -15.51 36.80
CA THR A 57 46.28 -14.78 35.55
C THR A 57 45.60 -15.46 34.36
N ARG A 58 45.69 -16.79 34.24
CA ARG A 58 44.99 -17.53 33.17
C ARG A 58 43.48 -17.39 33.27
N LEU A 59 42.91 -17.39 34.47
CA LEU A 59 41.47 -17.16 34.65
C LEU A 59 41.06 -15.75 34.26
N GLU A 60 41.85 -14.74 34.60
CA GLU A 60 41.58 -13.36 34.18
C GLU A 60 41.72 -13.20 32.65
N GLU A 61 42.73 -13.81 32.04
CA GLU A 61 42.91 -13.84 30.58
C GLU A 61 41.75 -14.57 29.88
N LEU A 62 41.30 -15.70 30.42
CA LEU A 62 40.16 -16.44 29.88
C LEU A 62 38.85 -15.66 30.05
N LYS A 63 38.66 -15.00 31.20
CA LYS A 63 37.47 -14.17 31.47
C LYS A 63 37.44 -12.94 30.57
N THR A 64 38.58 -12.27 30.39
CA THR A 64 38.68 -11.08 29.52
C THR A 64 38.51 -11.45 28.06
N SER A 65 39.11 -12.56 27.60
CA SER A 65 38.92 -13.05 26.22
C SER A 65 37.48 -13.50 25.96
N LEU A 66 36.86 -14.25 26.88
CA LEU A 66 35.46 -14.65 26.78
C LEU A 66 34.52 -13.43 26.75
N ASN A 67 34.73 -12.46 27.65
CA ASN A 67 33.95 -11.23 27.67
C ASN A 67 34.12 -10.43 26.37
N ALA A 68 35.35 -10.33 25.85
CA ALA A 68 35.62 -9.65 24.58
C ALA A 68 34.96 -10.36 23.38
N GLN A 69 34.96 -11.69 23.36
CA GLN A 69 34.27 -12.47 22.33
C GLN A 69 32.76 -12.29 22.42
N SER A 70 32.18 -12.44 23.61
CA SER A 70 30.75 -12.24 23.84
C SER A 70 30.29 -10.83 23.47
N SER A 71 31.07 -9.80 23.81
CA SER A 71 30.77 -8.42 23.43
C SER A 71 30.78 -8.24 21.91
N LYS A 72 31.75 -8.83 21.20
CA LYS A 72 31.82 -8.76 19.73
C LYS A 72 30.65 -9.48 19.07
N GLU A 73 30.24 -10.63 19.59
CA GLU A 73 29.08 -11.35 19.08
C GLU A 73 27.77 -10.58 19.32
N LEU A 74 27.62 -9.97 20.49
CA LEU A 74 26.48 -9.12 20.80
C LEU A 74 26.42 -7.88 19.90
N GLU A 75 27.55 -7.24 19.61
CA GLU A 75 27.59 -6.11 18.66
C GLU A 75 27.24 -6.54 17.25
N LYS A 76 27.72 -7.70 16.80
CA LYS A 76 27.33 -8.26 15.50
C LYS A 76 25.83 -8.52 15.43
N LEU A 77 25.25 -9.19 16.43
CA LEU A 77 23.82 -9.47 16.48
C LEU A 77 22.98 -8.19 16.53
N LYS A 78 23.41 -7.19 17.31
CA LYS A 78 22.76 -5.87 17.33
C LYS A 78 22.82 -5.19 15.96
N SER A 79 23.98 -5.24 15.29
CA SER A 79 24.14 -4.67 13.96
C SER A 79 23.27 -5.38 12.92
N THR A 80 23.21 -6.72 12.94
CA THR A 80 22.33 -7.51 12.07
C THR A 80 20.87 -7.19 12.34
N LEU A 81 20.44 -7.17 13.60
CA LEU A 81 19.06 -6.84 13.97
C LEU A 81 18.68 -5.41 13.60
N SER A 82 19.62 -4.46 13.70
CA SER A 82 19.41 -3.09 13.22
C SER A 82 19.20 -3.07 11.70
N SER A 83 20.05 -3.77 10.95
CA SER A 83 19.94 -3.87 9.49
C SER A 83 18.63 -4.52 9.06
N ASP A 84 18.22 -5.60 9.72
CA ASP A 84 16.96 -6.29 9.42
C ASP A 84 15.75 -5.40 9.74
N ASN A 85 15.79 -4.64 10.85
CA ASN A 85 14.77 -3.67 11.19
C ASN A 85 14.67 -2.57 10.13
N ASP A 86 15.80 -2.03 9.67
CA ASP A 86 15.81 -1.01 8.61
C ASP A 86 15.24 -1.55 7.29
N LEU A 87 15.56 -2.80 6.92
CA LEU A 87 14.95 -3.45 5.75
C LEU A 87 13.43 -3.58 5.89
N VAL A 88 12.94 -4.04 7.05
CA VAL A 88 11.51 -4.15 7.32
C VAL A 88 10.82 -2.78 7.28
N ARG A 89 11.44 -1.74 7.87
CA ARG A 89 10.92 -0.37 7.83
C ARG A 89 10.83 0.15 6.40
N HIS A 90 11.84 -0.09 5.57
CA HIS A 90 11.82 0.32 4.16
C HIS A 90 10.75 -0.41 3.36
N GLU A 91 10.56 -1.72 3.55
CA GLU A 91 9.53 -2.46 2.84
C GLU A 91 8.12 -2.03 3.29
N LEU A 92 7.92 -1.77 4.58
CA LEU A 92 6.67 -1.20 5.10
C LEU A 92 6.39 0.18 4.50
N GLN A 93 7.38 1.07 4.46
CA GLN A 93 7.24 2.39 3.81
C GLN A 93 6.84 2.27 2.34
N LYS A 94 7.45 1.32 1.61
CA LYS A 94 7.11 1.06 0.21
C LYS A 94 5.69 0.53 0.05
N GLN A 95 5.24 -0.35 0.94
CA GLN A 95 3.86 -0.84 0.95
C GLN A 95 2.86 0.29 1.27
N ILE A 96 3.16 1.14 2.24
CA ILE A 96 2.34 2.32 2.57
C ILE A 96 2.22 3.25 1.35
N ILE A 97 3.34 3.57 0.68
CA ILE A 97 3.32 4.43 -0.51
C ILE A 97 2.50 3.79 -1.64
N LYS A 98 2.66 2.47 -1.87
CA LYS A 98 1.85 1.74 -2.86
C LYS A 98 0.36 1.79 -2.53
N ALA A 99 -0.01 1.58 -1.27
CA ALA A 99 -1.39 1.67 -0.80
C ALA A 99 -1.95 3.08 -1.02
N GLN A 100 -1.22 4.12 -0.58
CA GLN A 100 -1.61 5.53 -0.78
C GLN A 100 -1.81 5.89 -2.26
N LEU A 101 -0.91 5.43 -3.14
CA LEU A 101 -1.05 5.63 -4.59
C LEU A 101 -2.28 4.91 -5.16
N SER A 102 -2.57 3.69 -4.67
CA SER A 102 -3.74 2.92 -5.08
C SER A 102 -5.05 3.61 -4.66
N THR A 103 -5.12 4.07 -3.40
CA THR A 103 -6.29 4.79 -2.85
C THR A 103 -6.50 6.10 -3.60
N THR A 104 -5.44 6.90 -3.79
CA THR A 104 -5.54 8.20 -4.50
C THR A 104 -6.06 8.03 -5.93
N LYS A 105 -5.57 7.02 -6.66
CA LYS A 105 -6.05 6.72 -8.01
C LYS A 105 -7.51 6.26 -8.02
N SER A 106 -7.91 5.45 -7.04
CA SER A 106 -9.30 4.97 -6.91
C SER A 106 -10.25 6.14 -6.67
N HIS A 107 -9.88 7.09 -5.80
CA HIS A 107 -10.65 8.30 -5.52
C HIS A 107 -10.85 9.16 -6.79
N GLU A 108 -9.78 9.40 -7.54
CA GLU A 108 -9.84 10.18 -8.77
C GLU A 108 -10.73 9.51 -9.82
N ILE A 109 -10.66 8.17 -9.91
CA ILE A 109 -11.40 7.39 -10.90
C ILE A 109 -12.89 7.33 -10.56
N ILE A 110 -13.23 7.09 -9.30
CA ILE A 110 -14.61 7.09 -8.80
C ILE A 110 -15.26 8.46 -9.08
N TYR A 111 -14.59 9.57 -8.76
CA TYR A 111 -15.09 10.91 -9.06
C TYR A 111 -15.26 11.15 -10.57
N LYS A 112 -14.30 10.72 -11.39
CA LYS A 112 -14.41 10.83 -12.86
C LYS A 112 -15.61 10.07 -13.40
N ILE A 113 -15.92 8.90 -12.84
CA ILE A 113 -17.06 8.08 -13.26
C ILE A 113 -18.37 8.77 -12.85
N ALA A 114 -18.52 9.19 -11.60
CA ALA A 114 -19.69 9.93 -11.13
C ALA A 114 -19.96 11.15 -12.03
N ARG A 115 -18.93 11.95 -12.32
CA ARG A 115 -19.03 13.10 -13.24
C ARG A 115 -19.51 12.69 -14.64
N ARG A 116 -19.02 11.59 -15.20
CA ARG A 116 -19.44 11.13 -16.54
C ARG A 116 -20.90 10.65 -16.54
N ILE A 117 -21.33 9.98 -15.48
CA ILE A 117 -22.73 9.56 -15.29
C ILE A 117 -23.63 10.80 -15.21
N ARG A 118 -23.28 11.79 -14.38
CA ARG A 118 -24.00 13.07 -14.30
C ARG A 118 -24.08 13.81 -15.64
N LEU A 119 -23.00 13.81 -16.43
CA LEU A 119 -23.03 14.40 -17.77
C LEU A 119 -23.98 13.62 -18.70
N ALA A 120 -24.00 12.30 -18.63
CA ALA A 120 -24.92 11.48 -19.42
C ALA A 120 -26.38 11.71 -19.00
N GLN A 121 -26.66 11.74 -17.69
CA GLN A 121 -27.96 12.09 -17.12
C GLN A 121 -28.42 13.48 -17.60
N GLY A 122 -27.57 14.51 -17.49
CA GLY A 122 -27.91 15.85 -17.95
C GLY A 122 -28.29 15.89 -19.43
N ARG A 123 -27.60 15.13 -20.28
CA ARG A 123 -27.96 15.02 -21.71
C ARG A 123 -29.24 14.24 -21.96
N ALA A 124 -29.56 13.25 -21.14
CA ALA A 124 -30.84 12.56 -21.22
C ALA A 124 -31.99 13.46 -20.73
N ALA A 125 -31.81 14.15 -19.60
CA ALA A 125 -32.76 15.09 -19.03
C ALA A 125 -33.05 16.27 -19.99
N ASP A 126 -32.04 16.74 -20.72
CA ASP A 126 -32.23 17.71 -21.80
C ASP A 126 -33.34 17.24 -22.76
N LEU A 127 -33.36 15.96 -23.16
CA LEU A 127 -34.35 15.42 -24.09
C LEU A 127 -35.79 15.47 -23.55
N ILE A 128 -35.96 15.34 -22.23
CA ILE A 128 -37.27 15.28 -21.56
C ILE A 128 -37.87 16.68 -21.43
N ARG A 129 -37.04 17.68 -21.15
CA ARG A 129 -37.51 19.06 -20.93
C ARG A 129 -38.14 19.64 -22.19
N LEU A 130 -39.36 20.16 -22.04
CA LEU A 130 -40.04 20.98 -23.04
C LEU A 130 -39.14 22.17 -23.39
N GLN A 131 -38.53 22.12 -24.57
CA GLN A 131 -37.74 23.23 -25.08
C GLN A 131 -38.71 24.31 -25.57
N PRO A 132 -38.40 25.60 -25.31
CA PRO A 132 -39.15 26.68 -25.93
C PRO A 132 -39.05 26.51 -27.46
N ILE A 133 -40.19 26.53 -28.13
CA ILE A 133 -40.26 26.56 -29.59
C ILE A 133 -39.72 27.93 -29.98
N ILE A 134 -38.46 27.97 -30.44
CA ILE A 134 -37.84 29.19 -30.94
C ILE A 134 -38.56 29.51 -32.25
N SER A 135 -39.27 30.64 -32.31
CA SER A 135 -39.76 31.13 -33.59
C SER A 135 -38.56 31.64 -34.38
N TYR A 136 -38.48 31.24 -35.65
CA TYR A 136 -37.48 31.73 -36.59
C TYR A 136 -38.04 32.89 -37.44
N GLU A 137 -39.02 33.61 -36.89
CA GLU A 137 -39.59 34.79 -37.51
C GLU A 137 -38.54 35.90 -37.60
N GLY A 138 -38.40 36.50 -38.78
CA GLY A 138 -37.43 37.56 -39.02
C GLY A 138 -35.99 37.10 -39.27
N PHE A 139 -35.70 35.80 -39.15
CA PHE A 139 -34.36 35.28 -39.47
C PHE A 139 -34.09 35.39 -40.97
N SER A 140 -32.94 35.97 -41.31
CA SER A 140 -32.38 35.95 -42.66
C SER A 140 -31.86 34.55 -43.03
N ARG A 141 -31.70 34.30 -44.33
CA ARG A 141 -31.11 33.05 -44.82
C ARG A 141 -29.69 32.82 -44.28
N GLU A 142 -28.93 33.88 -44.07
CA GLU A 142 -27.57 33.80 -43.52
C GLU A 142 -27.56 33.44 -42.04
N GLU A 143 -28.48 34.00 -41.25
CA GLU A 143 -28.67 33.64 -39.85
C GLU A 143 -29.14 32.20 -39.71
N MET A 144 -30.06 31.76 -40.58
CA MET A 144 -30.50 30.36 -40.61
C MET A 144 -29.35 29.41 -40.93
N ARG A 145 -28.45 29.79 -41.86
CA ARG A 145 -27.24 29.02 -42.15
C ARG A 145 -26.33 28.92 -40.92
N LYS A 146 -26.16 30.00 -40.16
CA LYS A 146 -25.37 29.99 -38.91
C LYS A 146 -25.99 29.05 -37.86
N VAL A 147 -27.32 29.05 -37.72
CA VAL A 147 -28.03 28.13 -36.82
C VAL A 147 -27.76 26.68 -37.22
N LEU A 148 -27.96 26.31 -38.49
CA LEU A 148 -27.72 24.94 -38.98
C LEU A 148 -26.25 24.50 -38.85
N GLN A 149 -25.31 25.43 -39.00
CA GLN A 149 -23.88 25.17 -38.78
C GLN A 149 -23.56 24.93 -37.30
N SER A 150 -24.15 25.71 -36.38
CA SER A 150 -23.97 25.50 -34.93
C SER A 150 -24.47 24.14 -34.46
N GLU A 151 -25.47 23.60 -35.15
CA GLU A 151 -26.02 22.26 -34.90
C GLU A 151 -25.20 21.15 -35.57
N ASN A 152 -24.13 21.46 -36.32
CA ASN A 152 -23.35 20.49 -37.09
C ASN A 152 -24.18 19.71 -38.14
N SER A 153 -25.14 20.38 -38.79
CA SER A 153 -25.92 19.76 -39.86
C SER A 153 -25.04 19.43 -41.08
N PRO A 154 -25.23 18.27 -41.74
CA PRO A 154 -24.59 17.97 -43.02
C PRO A 154 -24.86 19.07 -44.07
N ARG A 155 -23.88 19.31 -44.93
CA ARG A 155 -23.97 20.38 -45.96
C ARG A 155 -25.19 20.21 -46.88
N LEU A 156 -25.53 18.96 -47.24
CA LEU A 156 -26.68 18.66 -48.09
C LEU A 156 -28.01 19.00 -47.41
N GLU A 157 -28.20 18.56 -46.17
CA GLU A 157 -29.39 18.90 -45.37
C GLU A 157 -29.50 20.41 -45.12
N THR A 158 -28.37 21.08 -44.91
CA THR A 158 -28.34 22.54 -44.73
C THR A 158 -28.88 23.27 -45.96
N GLU A 159 -28.42 22.91 -47.16
CA GLU A 159 -28.90 23.53 -48.40
C GLU A 159 -30.36 23.19 -48.71
N GLU A 160 -30.81 21.98 -48.33
CA GLU A 160 -32.22 21.59 -48.46
C GLU A 160 -33.11 22.46 -47.57
N VAL A 161 -32.79 22.58 -46.27
CA VAL A 161 -33.54 23.40 -45.32
C VAL A 161 -33.54 24.86 -45.74
N LEU A 162 -32.41 25.41 -46.19
CA LEU A 162 -32.33 26.80 -46.67
C LEU A 162 -33.15 27.03 -47.95
N ARG A 163 -33.34 26.00 -48.79
CA ARG A 163 -34.21 26.08 -49.96
C ARG A 163 -35.68 26.12 -49.54
N ILE A 164 -36.08 25.21 -48.65
CA ILE A 164 -37.44 25.10 -48.13
C ILE A 164 -37.80 26.36 -47.35
N PHE A 165 -36.89 26.93 -46.56
CA PHE A 165 -37.13 28.13 -45.77
C PHE A 165 -37.56 29.35 -46.59
N ASN A 166 -37.17 29.43 -47.87
CA ASN A 166 -37.62 30.51 -48.77
C ASN A 166 -38.99 30.24 -49.40
N LEU A 167 -39.43 28.97 -49.43
CA LEU A 167 -40.68 28.52 -50.06
C LEU A 167 -41.79 28.38 -49.00
N ASP A 168 -41.49 27.67 -47.92
CA ASP A 168 -42.37 27.37 -46.80
C ASP A 168 -41.56 27.42 -45.49
N ARG A 169 -41.84 28.44 -44.67
CA ARG A 169 -41.14 28.62 -43.40
C ARG A 169 -41.54 27.55 -42.38
N ASP A 170 -42.81 27.15 -42.35
CA ASP A 170 -43.31 26.22 -41.34
C ASP A 170 -42.71 24.83 -41.55
N GLU A 171 -42.65 24.37 -42.80
CA GLU A 171 -41.99 23.12 -43.16
C GLU A 171 -40.49 23.15 -42.81
N ALA A 172 -39.82 24.28 -43.08
CA ALA A 172 -38.41 24.45 -42.74
C ALA A 172 -38.18 24.41 -41.22
N VAL A 173 -39.03 25.06 -40.42
CA VAL A 173 -38.96 25.02 -38.95
C VAL A 173 -39.12 23.58 -38.44
N ILE A 174 -40.07 22.81 -38.98
CA ILE A 174 -40.25 21.39 -38.63
C ILE A 174 -38.97 20.59 -38.92
N LYS A 175 -38.37 20.77 -40.10
CA LYS A 175 -37.11 20.09 -40.46
C LYS A 175 -35.94 20.51 -39.56
N ILE A 176 -35.83 21.79 -39.22
CA ILE A 176 -34.80 22.27 -38.28
C ILE A 176 -34.97 21.60 -36.92
N HIS A 177 -36.18 21.53 -36.38
CA HIS A 177 -36.44 20.85 -35.12
C HIS A 177 -36.11 19.35 -35.18
N ALA A 178 -36.38 18.69 -36.31
CA ALA A 178 -36.00 17.29 -36.51
C ALA A 178 -34.47 17.10 -36.48
N ILE A 179 -33.71 17.96 -37.15
CA ILE A 179 -32.24 17.94 -37.14
C ILE A 179 -31.71 18.16 -35.72
N LYS A 180 -32.19 19.19 -35.03
CA LYS A 180 -31.81 19.47 -33.63
C LYS A 180 -32.10 18.28 -32.73
N ASN A 181 -33.28 17.66 -32.87
CA ASN A 181 -33.64 16.48 -32.09
C ASN A 181 -32.70 15.30 -32.34
N ARG A 182 -32.41 14.98 -33.61
CA ARG A 182 -31.46 13.92 -33.98
C ARG A 182 -30.08 14.16 -33.38
N ASN A 183 -29.57 15.38 -33.47
CA ASN A 183 -28.25 15.73 -32.97
C ASN A 183 -28.18 15.63 -31.44
N ARG A 184 -29.26 15.99 -30.73
CA ARG A 184 -29.36 15.83 -29.27
C ARG A 184 -29.37 14.37 -28.85
N ILE A 185 -30.14 13.52 -29.53
CA ILE A 185 -30.15 12.07 -29.29
C ILE A 185 -28.74 11.49 -29.51
N ALA A 186 -28.10 11.82 -30.63
CA ALA A 186 -26.73 11.39 -30.92
C ALA A 186 -25.72 11.87 -29.86
N LEU A 187 -25.87 13.11 -29.38
CA LEU A 187 -25.06 13.64 -28.30
C LEU A 187 -25.28 12.86 -26.99
N ALA A 188 -26.53 12.57 -26.62
CA ALA A 188 -26.87 11.81 -25.43
C ALA A 188 -26.25 10.40 -25.45
N TYR A 189 -26.35 9.69 -26.57
CA TYR A 189 -25.66 8.40 -26.77
C TYR A 189 -24.16 8.52 -26.64
N LYS A 190 -23.53 9.54 -27.25
CA LYS A 190 -22.09 9.76 -27.16
C LYS A 190 -21.62 9.93 -25.70
N TYR A 191 -22.36 10.64 -24.87
CA TYR A 191 -22.03 10.77 -23.45
C TYR A 191 -22.30 9.48 -22.67
N CYS A 192 -23.36 8.75 -22.98
CA CYS A 192 -23.63 7.46 -22.38
C CYS A 192 -22.54 6.43 -22.67
N GLU A 193 -22.09 6.33 -23.92
CA GLU A 193 -21.02 5.41 -24.31
C GLU A 193 -19.67 5.80 -23.68
N ARG A 194 -19.39 7.10 -23.52
CA ARG A 194 -18.21 7.56 -22.78
C ARG A 194 -18.26 7.22 -21.29
N ALA A 195 -19.44 7.29 -20.67
CA ALA A 195 -19.64 6.92 -19.28
C ALA A 195 -19.53 5.40 -19.11
N ARG A 196 -20.24 4.62 -19.92
CA ARG A 196 -20.19 3.15 -19.96
C ARG A 196 -18.78 2.63 -20.21
N GLY A 197 -18.06 3.19 -21.18
CA GLY A 197 -16.66 2.86 -21.43
C GLY A 197 -15.76 3.18 -20.23
N SER A 198 -16.01 4.29 -19.51
CA SER A 198 -15.29 4.60 -18.27
C SER A 198 -15.52 3.55 -17.19
N ILE A 199 -16.77 3.13 -17.01
CA ILE A 199 -17.14 2.13 -16.00
C ILE A 199 -16.51 0.78 -16.35
N ALA A 200 -16.57 0.37 -17.62
CA ALA A 200 -16.00 -0.89 -18.09
C ALA A 200 -14.47 -0.94 -17.94
N LEU A 201 -13.77 0.12 -18.35
CA LEU A 201 -12.31 0.19 -18.24
C LEU A 201 -11.81 0.19 -16.79
N ASN A 202 -12.60 0.72 -15.87
CA ASN A 202 -12.24 0.84 -14.46
C ASN A 202 -12.95 -0.17 -13.56
N ARG A 203 -13.44 -1.28 -14.13
CA ARG A 203 -14.17 -2.33 -13.40
C ARG A 203 -13.40 -2.84 -12.18
N VAL A 204 -12.08 -2.99 -12.30
CA VAL A 204 -11.21 -3.49 -11.22
C VAL A 204 -11.18 -2.53 -10.01
N LEU A 205 -11.39 -1.24 -10.24
CA LEU A 205 -11.26 -0.19 -9.22
C LEU A 205 -12.58 0.23 -8.57
N LEU A 206 -13.72 -0.17 -9.13
CA LEU A 206 -15.06 0.14 -8.60
C LEU A 206 -15.58 -0.93 -7.63
N GLY A 207 -14.90 -2.07 -7.52
CA GLY A 207 -15.49 -3.26 -6.91
C GLY A 207 -16.73 -3.77 -7.67
N PRO A 208 -17.23 -4.96 -7.32
CA PRO A 208 -18.38 -5.56 -8.00
C PRO A 208 -19.69 -4.80 -7.78
N GLY A 209 -19.92 -4.31 -6.55
CA GLY A 209 -21.14 -3.60 -6.17
C GLY A 209 -21.33 -2.28 -6.91
N LEU A 210 -20.35 -1.36 -6.86
CA LEU A 210 -20.47 -0.08 -7.55
C LEU A 210 -20.47 -0.26 -9.07
N TYR A 211 -19.76 -1.27 -9.59
CA TYR A 211 -19.79 -1.58 -11.03
C TYR A 211 -21.21 -1.94 -11.49
N GLU A 212 -21.89 -2.86 -10.80
CA GLU A 212 -23.25 -3.28 -11.13
C GLU A 212 -24.25 -2.14 -11.00
N GLN A 213 -24.16 -1.36 -9.93
CA GLN A 213 -25.01 -0.18 -9.74
C GLN A 213 -24.77 0.88 -10.83
N SER A 214 -23.51 1.19 -11.15
CA SER A 214 -23.16 2.13 -12.22
C SER A 214 -23.70 1.68 -13.58
N MET A 215 -23.59 0.38 -13.88
CA MET A 215 -24.14 -0.19 -15.11
C MET A 215 -25.67 -0.18 -15.12
N SER A 216 -26.32 -0.39 -13.97
CA SER A 216 -27.78 -0.28 -13.81
C SER A 216 -28.27 1.14 -14.10
N VAL A 217 -27.63 2.16 -13.50
CA VAL A 217 -27.89 3.57 -13.79
C VAL A 217 -27.72 3.87 -15.28
N MET A 218 -26.62 3.43 -15.88
CA MET A 218 -26.40 3.65 -17.31
C MET A 218 -27.44 2.97 -18.20
N LYS A 219 -27.96 1.80 -17.82
CA LYS A 219 -29.06 1.14 -18.53
C LYS A 219 -30.34 1.97 -18.46
N ALA A 220 -30.68 2.50 -17.29
CA ALA A 220 -31.85 3.37 -17.12
C ALA A 220 -31.72 4.67 -17.93
N ILE A 221 -30.53 5.31 -17.93
CA ILE A 221 -30.29 6.48 -18.78
C ILE A 221 -30.45 6.13 -20.27
N THR A 222 -29.94 4.97 -20.69
CA THR A 222 -30.06 4.52 -22.08
C THR A 222 -31.52 4.25 -22.46
N SER A 223 -32.33 3.68 -21.56
CA SER A 223 -33.74 3.39 -21.85
C SER A 223 -34.56 4.66 -22.07
N ILE A 224 -34.28 5.75 -21.34
CA ILE A 224 -34.91 7.06 -21.59
C ILE A 224 -34.57 7.58 -22.99
N ILE A 225 -33.29 7.51 -23.38
CA ILE A 225 -32.85 7.97 -24.71
C ILE A 225 -33.54 7.15 -25.80
N MET A 226 -33.57 5.82 -25.65
CA MET A 226 -34.25 4.91 -26.58
C MET A 226 -35.75 5.21 -26.65
N ALA A 227 -36.41 5.42 -25.51
CA ALA A 227 -37.80 5.83 -25.49
C ALA A 227 -37.97 7.08 -26.36
N HIS A 228 -37.16 8.12 -26.15
CA HIS A 228 -37.21 9.37 -26.91
C HIS A 228 -36.95 9.22 -28.43
N GLU A 229 -36.15 8.24 -28.85
CA GLU A 229 -35.87 7.93 -30.26
C GLU A 229 -37.08 7.28 -30.96
N TYR A 230 -37.67 6.25 -30.34
CA TYR A 230 -38.79 5.48 -30.91
C TYR A 230 -40.15 6.12 -30.61
N LYS A 231 -40.35 7.38 -31.05
CA LYS A 231 -41.62 8.05 -30.77
C LYS A 231 -42.83 7.38 -31.43
N ASP A 232 -43.60 6.63 -30.65
CA ASP A 232 -44.98 6.31 -31.00
C ASP A 232 -45.83 7.59 -30.92
N THR A 233 -46.47 7.94 -32.03
CA THR A 233 -47.18 9.19 -32.26
C THR A 233 -48.54 9.28 -31.56
N THR A 234 -48.97 8.23 -30.86
CA THR A 234 -50.37 8.08 -30.41
C THR A 234 -50.66 8.61 -29.01
N ASN A 235 -49.66 8.90 -28.15
CA ASN A 235 -49.92 9.39 -26.79
C ASN A 235 -48.79 10.26 -26.21
N VAL A 236 -48.75 11.54 -26.62
CA VAL A 236 -47.65 12.47 -26.29
C VAL A 236 -47.67 12.93 -24.83
N VAL A 237 -48.85 13.20 -24.25
CA VAL A 237 -49.00 13.80 -22.92
C VAL A 237 -48.71 12.79 -21.80
N GLY A 238 -49.34 11.61 -21.84
CA GLY A 238 -49.13 10.57 -20.82
C GLY A 238 -47.69 10.03 -20.80
N ARG A 239 -46.96 10.18 -21.90
CA ARG A 239 -45.56 9.79 -22.00
C ARG A 239 -44.59 10.81 -21.41
N ALA A 240 -44.88 12.10 -21.55
CA ALA A 240 -44.06 13.14 -20.92
C ALA A 240 -44.02 12.97 -19.40
N ILE A 241 -45.18 12.70 -18.79
CA ILE A 241 -45.32 12.42 -17.35
C ILE A 241 -44.49 11.18 -16.96
N ARG A 242 -44.62 10.08 -17.71
CA ARG A 242 -43.83 8.85 -17.45
C ARG A 242 -42.32 9.06 -17.59
N LEU A 243 -41.88 9.86 -18.55
CA LEU A 243 -40.45 10.15 -18.74
C LEU A 243 -39.92 11.04 -17.61
N GLU A 244 -40.74 11.94 -17.08
CA GLU A 244 -40.39 12.77 -15.93
C GLU A 244 -40.25 11.91 -14.66
N GLU A 245 -41.20 11.01 -14.39
CA GLU A 245 -41.11 10.02 -13.31
C GLU A 245 -39.88 9.11 -13.45
N GLU A 246 -39.58 8.65 -14.67
CA GLU A 246 -38.37 7.86 -14.94
C GLU A 246 -37.09 8.68 -14.72
N SER A 247 -37.10 9.97 -15.04
CA SER A 247 -35.98 10.88 -14.79
C SER A 247 -35.74 11.05 -13.29
N GLU A 248 -36.79 11.28 -12.50
CA GLU A 248 -36.69 11.40 -11.04
C GLU A 248 -36.12 10.11 -10.42
N ARG A 249 -36.59 8.95 -10.88
CA ARG A 249 -36.06 7.66 -10.45
C ARG A 249 -34.57 7.49 -10.79
N ILE A 250 -34.14 7.96 -11.96
CA ILE A 250 -32.71 7.93 -12.32
C ILE A 250 -31.90 8.84 -11.39
N ASP A 251 -32.43 10.00 -11.03
CA ASP A 251 -31.76 10.93 -10.13
C ASP A 251 -31.57 10.32 -8.75
N GLU A 252 -32.58 9.61 -8.23
CA GLU A 252 -32.47 8.82 -6.99
C GLU A 252 -31.41 7.72 -7.11
N MET A 253 -31.40 6.98 -8.22
CA MET A 253 -30.39 5.92 -8.44
C MET A 253 -28.97 6.50 -8.52
N ILE A 254 -28.79 7.67 -9.15
CA ILE A 254 -27.49 8.35 -9.21
C ILE A 254 -27.08 8.84 -7.82
N GLN A 255 -28.00 9.40 -7.05
CA GLN A 255 -27.71 9.85 -5.69
C GLN A 255 -27.31 8.67 -4.80
N GLY A 256 -28.05 7.55 -4.85
CA GLY A 256 -27.68 6.33 -4.14
C GLY A 256 -26.32 5.77 -4.58
N LEU A 257 -25.99 5.86 -5.87
CA LEU A 257 -24.67 5.49 -6.37
C LEU A 257 -23.56 6.41 -5.84
N GLU A 258 -23.79 7.73 -5.83
CA GLU A 258 -22.85 8.72 -5.31
C GLU A 258 -22.62 8.55 -3.81
N ASP A 259 -23.67 8.24 -3.04
CA ASP A 259 -23.58 7.95 -1.61
C ASP A 259 -22.81 6.66 -1.35
N ASN A 260 -23.04 5.61 -2.14
CA ASN A 260 -22.26 4.37 -2.05
C ASN A 260 -20.79 4.59 -2.42
N MET A 261 -20.52 5.31 -3.51
CA MET A 261 -19.17 5.73 -3.88
C MET A 261 -18.51 6.51 -2.76
N ARG A 262 -19.20 7.48 -2.15
CA ARG A 262 -18.70 8.25 -1.02
C ARG A 262 -18.43 7.36 0.20
N SER A 263 -19.30 6.40 0.49
CA SER A 263 -19.14 5.48 1.60
C SER A 263 -17.90 4.60 1.42
N GLU A 264 -17.63 4.12 0.20
CA GLU A 264 -16.44 3.31 -0.10
C GLU A 264 -15.16 4.12 0.11
N LEU A 265 -15.13 5.36 -0.39
CA LEU A 265 -14.02 6.31 -0.19
C LEU A 265 -13.75 6.66 1.28
N LEU A 266 -14.79 6.65 2.13
CA LEU A 266 -14.66 6.98 3.55
C LEU A 266 -14.40 5.74 4.42
N SER A 267 -14.88 4.56 4.03
CA SER A 267 -14.72 3.32 4.80
C SER A 267 -13.26 2.88 4.97
N ASP A 268 -12.39 3.20 4.01
CA ASP A 268 -10.94 2.93 4.09
C ASP A 268 -10.21 3.82 5.10
N THR A 269 -10.84 4.86 5.67
CA THR A 269 -10.15 5.84 6.53
C THR A 269 -10.25 5.59 8.04
N VAL A 270 -11.05 4.64 8.55
CA VAL A 270 -11.19 4.45 10.01
C VAL A 270 -11.43 2.98 10.41
N ALA A 271 -10.49 2.09 10.13
CA ALA A 271 -10.29 0.95 11.01
C ALA A 271 -9.38 1.42 12.15
N ARG A 272 -9.96 2.04 13.19
CA ARG A 272 -9.25 2.24 14.47
C ARG A 272 -8.81 0.86 14.96
N PRO A 273 -7.53 0.62 15.29
CA PRO A 273 -7.16 -0.59 16.00
C PRO A 273 -8.01 -0.65 17.27
N ALA A 274 -8.65 -1.80 17.49
CA ALA A 274 -9.32 -2.08 18.74
C ALA A 274 -8.24 -2.05 19.84
N ASP A 275 -8.38 -1.11 20.77
CA ASP A 275 -7.63 -1.10 22.03
C ASP A 275 -7.92 -2.38 22.85
#